data_AF-A0A452J2C4-F1
#
_entry.id   AF-A0A452J2C4-F1
#
_cell.length_a   1.000
_cell.length_b   1.000
_cell.length_c   1.000
_cell.angle_alpha   90.00
_cell.angle_beta   90.00
_cell.angle_gamma   90.00
#
_symmetry.space_group_name_H-M   'P 1'
#
loop_
_entity.id
_entity.type
_entity.pdbx_description
1 polymer ?
#
loop_
_entity_poly.entity_id
_entity_poly.type
_entity_poly.pdbx_seq_one_letter_code
_entity_poly.pdbx_strand_id
1 'polypeptide(L)'
;MGVALGGAVTIQCWSWYQNMRFLLYKDGNPNVLQDVEPAGDVTQFPIHNVSRRDAGTYSCYYRSKSDPLIWSYPSDPVELVVAELPAPGPSISVRPSGMIALGGAVTIRCQCQCEARRLFLYKDGIEIRELNDDGDRGEFTIPIARREDSGVYSCRSRSRSEPPNWSDPSDYMQIVVAELRYPKPSISLRLSAGVTLGGAVTILCRGRHQNMRFLLHKFGNPNVLQDVVLAGNVAEFPIRNVSRRDAGSYRCYYRSKSDPPVWSEPSDPMELMIAEGTNPDGPQEPHPPPTEPAGEAAPPRHLDVTHANIARLVLSAMVLLVLGLILAEAYYSLS
;
A
#
# COMPACT_ATOMS: atom_id res chain seq x y z
N MET A 1 -39.66 -3.25 -21.17
CA MET A 1 -39.77 -1.97 -20.41
C MET A 1 -38.93 -2.10 -19.14
N GLY A 2 -38.00 -1.17 -18.88
CA GLY A 2 -37.07 -1.26 -17.74
C GLY A 2 -37.48 -0.36 -16.58
N VAL A 3 -37.54 -0.88 -15.35
CA VAL A 3 -37.98 -0.12 -14.15
C VAL A 3 -37.07 -0.42 -12.96
N ALA A 4 -36.78 0.60 -12.14
CA ALA A 4 -35.98 0.43 -10.93
C ALA A 4 -36.80 -0.18 -9.78
N LEU A 5 -36.13 -0.88 -8.85
CA LEU A 5 -36.77 -1.35 -7.61
C LEU A 5 -37.41 -0.19 -6.83
N GLY A 6 -38.62 -0.42 -6.30
CA GLY A 6 -39.41 0.61 -5.61
C GLY A 6 -40.04 1.66 -6.52
N GLY A 7 -39.73 1.63 -7.82
CA GLY A 7 -40.34 2.49 -8.83
C GLY A 7 -41.80 2.15 -9.09
N ALA A 8 -42.40 2.89 -10.03
CA ALA A 8 -43.74 2.64 -10.50
C ALA A 8 -43.74 2.49 -12.02
N VAL A 9 -44.59 1.60 -12.52
CA VAL A 9 -44.80 1.38 -13.94
C VAL A 9 -46.27 1.19 -14.22
N THR A 10 -46.70 1.54 -15.41
CA THR A 10 -48.10 1.40 -15.82
C THR A 10 -48.14 0.66 -17.15
N ILE A 11 -48.81 -0.49 -17.16
CA ILE A 11 -49.10 -1.23 -18.38
C ILE A 11 -50.42 -0.69 -18.92
N GLN A 12 -50.44 -0.28 -20.19
CA GLN A 12 -51.63 0.25 -20.84
C GLN A 12 -52.17 -0.74 -21.85
N CYS A 13 -53.48 -0.93 -21.83
CA CYS A 13 -54.19 -1.75 -22.80
C CYS A 13 -55.35 -0.98 -23.40
N TRP A 14 -55.61 -1.22 -24.67
CA TRP A 14 -56.62 -0.48 -25.40
C TRP A 14 -57.34 -1.38 -26.41
N SER A 15 -58.54 -0.98 -26.80
CA SER A 15 -59.37 -1.71 -27.76
C SER A 15 -60.18 -0.72 -28.59
N TRP A 16 -60.40 -1.03 -29.87
CA TRP A 16 -61.29 -0.24 -30.74
C TRP A 16 -62.77 -0.41 -30.39
N TYR A 17 -63.11 -1.38 -29.55
CA TYR A 17 -64.48 -1.71 -29.18
C TYR A 17 -64.87 -1.05 -27.85
N GLN A 18 -66.08 -0.49 -27.82
CA GLN A 18 -66.66 0.13 -26.62
C GLN A 18 -67.24 -0.93 -25.67
N ASN A 19 -67.39 -0.56 -24.39
CA ASN A 19 -68.01 -1.42 -23.37
C ASN A 19 -67.25 -2.74 -23.11
N MET A 20 -65.91 -2.65 -23.08
CA MET A 20 -65.02 -3.77 -22.82
C MET A 20 -64.49 -3.76 -21.39
N ARG A 21 -64.22 -4.94 -20.85
CA ARG A 21 -63.53 -5.17 -19.57
C ARG A 21 -62.16 -5.73 -19.87
N PHE A 22 -61.11 -5.21 -19.25
CA PHE A 22 -59.73 -5.58 -19.56
C PHE A 22 -59.10 -6.38 -18.42
N LEU A 23 -58.35 -7.41 -18.78
CA LEU A 23 -57.72 -8.34 -17.86
C LEU A 23 -56.23 -8.41 -18.18
N LEU A 24 -55.40 -8.21 -17.16
CA LEU A 24 -53.95 -8.33 -17.26
C LEU A 24 -53.51 -9.72 -16.76
N TYR A 25 -52.74 -10.41 -17.58
CA TYR A 25 -52.11 -11.68 -17.25
C TYR A 25 -50.60 -11.53 -17.23
N LYS A 26 -49.96 -12.36 -16.41
CA LYS A 26 -48.52 -12.54 -16.41
C LYS A 26 -48.21 -13.99 -16.72
N ASP A 27 -47.25 -14.18 -17.60
CA ASP A 27 -46.83 -15.49 -18.06
C ASP A 27 -46.42 -16.41 -16.89
N GLY A 28 -46.80 -17.68 -16.98
CA GLY A 28 -46.64 -18.67 -15.92
C GLY A 28 -47.63 -18.55 -14.74
N ASN A 29 -48.53 -17.56 -14.72
CA ASN A 29 -49.62 -17.46 -13.75
C ASN A 29 -50.99 -17.60 -14.43
N PRO A 30 -51.77 -18.66 -14.14
CA PRO A 30 -53.08 -18.87 -14.75
C PRO A 30 -54.15 -17.89 -14.24
N ASN A 31 -53.88 -17.17 -13.15
CA ASN A 31 -54.83 -16.25 -12.55
C ASN A 31 -54.70 -14.82 -13.11
N VAL A 32 -55.85 -14.16 -13.24
CA VAL A 32 -55.92 -12.74 -13.58
C VAL A 32 -55.20 -11.93 -12.49
N LEU A 33 -54.22 -11.11 -12.90
CA LEU A 33 -53.49 -10.27 -11.96
C LEU A 33 -54.26 -9.02 -11.58
N GLN A 34 -54.83 -8.35 -12.57
CA GLN A 34 -55.65 -7.17 -12.40
C GLN A 34 -56.78 -7.18 -13.42
N ASP A 35 -57.94 -6.72 -13.00
CA ASP A 35 -59.14 -6.65 -13.79
C ASP A 35 -59.76 -5.27 -13.62
N VAL A 36 -59.89 -4.55 -14.72
CA VAL A 36 -60.35 -3.16 -14.72
C VAL A 36 -61.46 -2.99 -15.74
N GLU A 37 -62.52 -2.33 -15.30
CA GLU A 37 -63.61 -1.87 -16.15
C GLU A 37 -63.38 -0.39 -16.49
N PRO A 38 -62.78 -0.06 -17.64
CA PRO A 38 -62.53 1.32 -17.99
C PRO A 38 -63.84 2.05 -18.32
N ALA A 39 -63.79 3.37 -18.18
CA ALA A 39 -64.81 4.29 -18.66
C ALA A 39 -64.69 4.56 -20.17
N GLY A 40 -63.57 4.21 -20.79
CA GLY A 40 -63.27 4.43 -22.21
C GLY A 40 -62.61 3.22 -22.89
N ASP A 41 -61.95 3.47 -24.00
CA ASP A 41 -61.27 2.51 -24.88
C ASP A 41 -59.87 2.11 -24.40
N VAL A 42 -59.31 2.84 -23.43
CA VAL A 42 -58.00 2.60 -22.82
C VAL A 42 -58.15 2.32 -21.32
N THR A 43 -57.38 1.38 -20.82
CA THR A 43 -57.20 1.11 -19.38
C THR A 43 -55.73 1.14 -18.99
N GLN A 44 -55.49 1.32 -17.69
CA GLN A 44 -54.17 1.40 -17.09
C GLN A 44 -54.07 0.42 -15.90
N PHE A 45 -53.00 -0.36 -15.88
CA PHE A 45 -52.67 -1.28 -14.80
C PHE A 45 -51.39 -0.78 -14.12
N PRO A 46 -51.50 0.03 -13.06
CA PRO A 46 -50.34 0.49 -12.32
C PRO A 46 -49.77 -0.64 -11.44
N ILE A 47 -48.44 -0.73 -11.45
CA ILE A 47 -47.65 -1.54 -10.52
C ILE A 47 -46.78 -0.55 -9.75
N HIS A 48 -47.09 -0.37 -8.48
CA HIS A 48 -46.36 0.50 -7.56
C HIS A 48 -45.37 -0.31 -6.74
N ASN A 49 -44.30 0.35 -6.27
CA ASN A 49 -43.27 -0.27 -5.44
C ASN A 49 -42.73 -1.57 -6.08
N VAL A 50 -42.32 -1.46 -7.35
CA VAL A 50 -41.92 -2.59 -8.19
C VAL A 50 -40.84 -3.41 -7.50
N SER A 51 -41.08 -4.72 -7.40
CA SER A 51 -40.19 -5.71 -6.82
C SER A 51 -39.68 -6.68 -7.89
N ARG A 52 -38.69 -7.50 -7.54
CA ARG A 52 -38.21 -8.56 -8.44
C ARG A 52 -39.30 -9.56 -8.84
N ARG A 53 -40.33 -9.75 -8.01
CA ARG A 53 -41.46 -10.65 -8.32
C ARG A 53 -42.34 -10.12 -9.43
N ASP A 54 -42.25 -8.83 -9.75
CA ASP A 54 -43.04 -8.21 -10.81
C ASP A 54 -42.37 -8.37 -12.18
N ALA A 55 -41.09 -8.72 -12.24
CA ALA A 55 -40.40 -9.01 -13.50
C ALA A 55 -41.05 -10.19 -14.25
N GLY A 56 -41.17 -10.07 -15.58
CA GLY A 56 -41.74 -11.11 -16.44
C GLY A 56 -42.56 -10.55 -17.61
N THR A 57 -43.22 -11.45 -18.33
CA THR A 57 -43.97 -11.13 -19.54
C THR A 57 -45.46 -10.93 -19.23
N TYR A 58 -46.04 -9.87 -19.76
CA TYR A 58 -47.44 -9.51 -19.55
C TYR A 58 -48.19 -9.44 -20.88
N SER A 59 -49.42 -9.95 -20.88
CA SER A 59 -50.35 -9.82 -21.99
C SER A 59 -51.71 -9.42 -21.44
N CYS A 60 -52.45 -8.65 -22.21
CA CYS A 60 -53.83 -8.31 -21.84
C CYS A 60 -54.85 -8.90 -22.80
N TYR A 61 -56.02 -9.09 -22.22
CA TYR A 61 -57.22 -9.54 -22.88
C TYR A 61 -58.31 -8.52 -22.63
N TYR A 62 -59.28 -8.45 -23.53
CA TYR A 62 -60.53 -7.76 -23.26
C TYR A 62 -61.72 -8.67 -23.50
N ARG A 63 -62.78 -8.45 -22.73
CA ARG A 63 -64.04 -9.21 -22.78
C ARG A 63 -65.21 -8.24 -22.87
N SER A 64 -66.23 -8.59 -23.63
CA SER A 64 -67.46 -7.79 -23.68
C SER A 64 -68.15 -7.78 -22.32
N LYS A 65 -68.58 -6.59 -21.86
CA LYS A 65 -69.40 -6.45 -20.64
C LYS A 65 -70.84 -6.94 -20.86
N SER A 66 -71.33 -6.87 -22.10
CA SER A 66 -72.69 -7.26 -22.48
C SER A 66 -72.81 -8.77 -22.71
N ASP A 67 -71.74 -9.40 -23.18
CA ASP A 67 -71.69 -10.84 -23.43
C ASP A 67 -70.36 -11.44 -22.91
N PRO A 68 -70.36 -12.09 -21.74
CA PRO A 68 -69.17 -12.66 -21.13
C PRO A 68 -68.52 -13.81 -21.91
N LEU A 69 -69.16 -14.31 -22.97
CA LEU A 69 -68.59 -15.37 -23.82
C LEU A 69 -67.67 -14.80 -24.91
N ILE A 70 -67.69 -13.49 -25.17
CA ILE A 70 -66.88 -12.85 -26.22
C ILE A 70 -65.58 -12.31 -25.63
N TRP A 71 -64.48 -12.93 -26.03
CA TRP A 71 -63.11 -12.59 -25.61
C TRP A 71 -62.24 -12.21 -26.81
N SER A 72 -61.24 -11.37 -26.53
CA SER A 72 -60.14 -11.13 -27.47
C SER A 72 -59.13 -12.28 -27.46
N TYR A 73 -58.29 -12.31 -28.49
CA TYR A 73 -56.98 -12.96 -28.40
C TYR A 73 -56.05 -12.16 -27.46
N PRO A 74 -54.98 -12.79 -26.92
CA PRO A 74 -53.96 -12.06 -26.17
C PRO A 74 -53.35 -10.94 -27.01
N SER A 75 -53.03 -9.83 -26.37
CA SER A 75 -52.16 -8.81 -26.96
C SER A 75 -50.75 -9.35 -27.21
N ASP A 76 -50.01 -8.65 -28.06
CA ASP A 76 -48.56 -8.83 -28.12
C ASP A 76 -47.96 -8.69 -26.70
N PRO A 77 -47.04 -9.59 -26.31
CA PRO A 77 -46.49 -9.61 -24.97
C PRO A 77 -45.55 -8.44 -24.71
N VAL A 78 -45.64 -7.87 -23.51
CA VAL A 78 -44.73 -6.83 -23.01
C VAL A 78 -43.90 -7.39 -21.86
N GLU A 79 -42.58 -7.35 -22.00
CA GLU A 79 -41.66 -7.78 -20.95
C GLU A 79 -41.34 -6.63 -19.98
N LEU A 80 -41.59 -6.84 -18.69
CA LEU A 80 -41.14 -5.97 -17.61
C LEU A 80 -39.81 -6.48 -17.07
N VAL A 81 -38.76 -5.70 -17.30
CA VAL A 81 -37.41 -5.95 -16.77
C VAL A 81 -37.19 -5.03 -15.57
N VAL A 82 -36.90 -5.62 -14.42
CA VAL A 82 -36.59 -4.86 -13.20
C VAL A 82 -35.08 -4.77 -13.07
N ALA A 83 -34.53 -3.57 -13.26
CA ALA A 83 -33.10 -3.31 -13.16
C ALA A 83 -32.79 -2.68 -11.79
N GLU A 84 -31.75 -3.16 -11.11
CA GLU A 84 -31.21 -2.43 -9.97
C GLU A 84 -30.32 -1.31 -10.49
N LEU A 85 -30.60 -0.06 -10.12
CA LEU A 85 -29.67 1.03 -10.39
C LEU A 85 -28.32 0.71 -9.72
N PRO A 86 -27.18 1.01 -10.37
CA PRO A 86 -25.87 0.86 -9.75
C PRO A 86 -25.85 1.63 -8.44
N ALA A 87 -25.53 0.94 -7.35
CA ALA A 87 -25.38 1.61 -6.06
C ALA A 87 -24.10 2.44 -6.08
N PRO A 88 -24.10 3.65 -5.49
CA PRO A 88 -22.88 4.43 -5.37
C PRO A 88 -21.82 3.64 -4.61
N GLY A 89 -20.57 3.80 -5.03
CA GLY A 89 -19.45 3.20 -4.34
C GLY A 89 -19.36 3.65 -2.88
N PRO A 90 -18.90 2.78 -1.96
CA PRO A 90 -18.60 3.20 -0.59
C PRO A 90 -17.49 4.27 -0.59
N SER A 91 -17.41 5.03 0.49
CA SER A 91 -16.24 5.86 0.80
C SER A 91 -15.12 5.03 1.40
N ILE A 92 -13.86 5.45 1.19
CA ILE A 92 -12.66 4.82 1.76
C ILE A 92 -11.80 5.87 2.49
N SER A 93 -11.16 5.47 3.59
CA SER A 93 -10.17 6.30 4.28
C SER A 93 -9.06 5.43 4.89
N VAL A 94 -7.85 5.99 5.02
CA VAL A 94 -6.68 5.31 5.57
C VAL A 94 -6.07 6.13 6.70
N ARG A 95 -5.72 5.48 7.81
CA ARG A 95 -5.09 6.12 8.97
C ARG A 95 -3.92 5.28 9.51
N PRO A 96 -2.72 5.86 9.66
CA PRO A 96 -2.34 7.21 9.25
C PRO A 96 -2.28 7.34 7.72
N SER A 97 -2.46 8.55 7.20
CA SER A 97 -2.33 8.84 5.77
C SER A 97 -0.87 9.11 5.39
N GLY A 98 -0.47 8.73 4.18
CA GLY A 98 0.88 8.98 3.65
C GLY A 98 1.77 7.74 3.70
N MET A 99 3.08 7.95 3.87
CA MET A 99 4.05 6.86 3.90
C MET A 99 4.04 6.15 5.27
N ILE A 100 3.86 4.83 5.24
CA ILE A 100 3.81 3.98 6.44
C ILE A 100 5.21 3.42 6.68
N ALA A 101 5.68 3.49 7.93
CA ALA A 101 6.94 2.87 8.31
C ALA A 101 6.83 1.34 8.28
N LEU A 102 7.90 0.64 7.89
CA LEU A 102 7.99 -0.81 8.12
C LEU A 102 7.77 -1.14 9.60
N GLY A 103 6.92 -2.13 9.85
CA GLY A 103 6.48 -2.55 11.18
C GLY A 103 5.45 -1.64 11.85
N GLY A 104 5.08 -0.51 11.22
CA GLY A 104 4.00 0.36 11.69
C GLY A 104 2.62 -0.24 11.46
N ALA A 105 1.60 0.31 12.12
CA ALA A 105 0.21 -0.09 11.93
C ALA A 105 -0.53 0.88 11.00
N VAL A 106 -1.42 0.34 10.15
CA VAL A 106 -2.31 1.13 9.30
C VAL A 106 -3.71 0.53 9.29
N THR A 107 -4.72 1.38 9.44
CA THR A 107 -6.14 1.00 9.40
C THR A 107 -6.79 1.60 8.16
N ILE A 108 -7.46 0.73 7.42
CA ILE A 108 -8.27 1.04 6.25
C ILE A 108 -9.72 0.93 6.65
N ARG A 109 -10.51 1.96 6.35
CA ARG A 109 -11.93 2.03 6.70
C ARG A 109 -12.75 2.28 5.44
N CYS A 110 -13.74 1.43 5.22
CA CYS A 110 -14.77 1.60 4.22
C CYS A 110 -16.10 1.99 4.90
N GLN A 111 -16.85 2.92 4.32
CA GLN A 111 -18.17 3.31 4.83
C GLN A 111 -19.10 3.69 3.69
N CYS A 112 -20.35 3.24 3.73
CA CYS A 112 -21.41 3.66 2.82
C CYS A 112 -22.63 4.11 3.64
N GLN A 113 -23.67 4.63 2.97
CA GLN A 113 -25.03 4.71 3.52
C GLN A 113 -25.89 3.65 2.83
N CYS A 114 -25.46 2.39 2.94
CA CYS A 114 -26.06 1.31 2.19
C CYS A 114 -26.55 0.23 3.15
N GLU A 115 -27.86 0.29 3.47
CA GLU A 115 -28.50 -0.70 4.34
C GLU A 115 -28.43 -2.10 3.73
N ALA A 116 -28.17 -3.10 4.56
CA ALA A 116 -28.17 -4.52 4.19
C ALA A 116 -27.20 -4.95 3.06
N ARG A 117 -26.13 -4.18 2.79
CA ARG A 117 -25.04 -4.61 1.89
C ARG A 117 -23.83 -5.11 2.69
N ARG A 118 -22.96 -5.87 2.03
CA ARG A 118 -21.67 -6.34 2.57
C ARG A 118 -20.54 -5.55 1.92
N LEU A 119 -19.51 -5.18 2.69
CA LEU A 119 -18.36 -4.43 2.20
C LEU A 119 -17.18 -5.37 1.93
N PHE A 120 -16.50 -5.12 0.82
CA PHE A 120 -15.35 -5.90 0.36
C PHE A 120 -14.19 -4.95 0.09
N LEU A 121 -13.01 -5.32 0.60
CA LEU A 121 -11.77 -4.60 0.41
C LEU A 121 -10.96 -5.26 -0.71
N TYR A 122 -10.50 -4.43 -1.64
CA TYR A 122 -9.66 -4.81 -2.75
C TYR A 122 -8.29 -4.16 -2.62
N LYS A 123 -7.26 -4.89 -3.01
CA LYS A 123 -5.89 -4.40 -3.17
C LYS A 123 -5.41 -4.76 -4.56
N ASP A 124 -4.97 -3.76 -5.31
CA ASP A 124 -4.48 -3.91 -6.70
C ASP A 124 -5.50 -4.65 -7.59
N GLY A 125 -6.79 -4.39 -7.36
CA GLY A 125 -7.91 -5.03 -8.08
C GLY A 125 -8.31 -6.42 -7.59
N ILE A 126 -7.59 -7.00 -6.61
CA ILE A 126 -7.87 -8.34 -6.06
C ILE A 126 -8.62 -8.19 -4.74
N GLU A 127 -9.70 -8.94 -4.57
CA GLU A 127 -10.43 -9.01 -3.30
C GLU A 127 -9.55 -9.66 -2.23
N ILE A 128 -9.30 -8.96 -1.13
CA ILE A 128 -8.46 -9.46 -0.03
C ILE A 128 -9.25 -9.73 1.24
N ARG A 129 -10.43 -9.13 1.41
CA ARG A 129 -11.21 -9.26 2.64
C ARG A 129 -12.68 -8.84 2.49
N GLU A 130 -13.59 -9.65 3.01
CA GLU A 130 -14.94 -9.20 3.38
C GLU A 130 -14.88 -8.52 4.76
N LEU A 131 -15.30 -7.26 4.82
CA LEU A 131 -15.31 -6.45 6.04
C LEU A 131 -16.64 -6.70 6.75
N ASN A 132 -16.62 -7.63 7.70
CA ASN A 132 -17.78 -7.97 8.52
C ASN A 132 -17.85 -7.00 9.70
N ASP A 133 -18.71 -6.00 9.59
CA ASP A 133 -19.25 -5.26 10.73
C ASP A 133 -20.75 -5.12 10.54
N ASP A 134 -21.47 -5.02 11.66
CA ASP A 134 -22.93 -5.08 11.76
C ASP A 134 -23.60 -3.78 11.24
N GLY A 135 -23.30 -3.38 9.99
CA GLY A 135 -23.83 -2.14 9.43
C GLY A 135 -23.20 -1.64 8.13
N ASP A 136 -23.14 -0.31 8.03
CA ASP A 136 -22.79 0.51 6.86
C ASP A 136 -21.28 0.84 6.78
N ARG A 137 -20.48 0.21 7.64
CA ARG A 137 -19.06 0.48 7.85
C ARG A 137 -18.29 -0.81 8.09
N GLY A 138 -17.03 -0.85 7.66
CA GLY A 138 -16.10 -1.92 8.00
C GLY A 138 -14.66 -1.44 8.02
N GLU A 139 -13.84 -2.02 8.91
CA GLU A 139 -12.44 -1.64 9.10
C GLU A 139 -11.52 -2.86 8.96
N PHE A 140 -10.33 -2.63 8.41
CA PHE A 140 -9.25 -3.61 8.31
C PHE A 140 -7.94 -2.98 8.78
N THR A 141 -7.29 -3.61 9.75
CA THR A 141 -6.03 -3.12 10.31
C THR A 141 -4.89 -4.07 9.93
N ILE A 142 -3.84 -3.50 9.35
CA ILE A 142 -2.54 -4.13 9.16
C ILE A 142 -1.68 -3.73 10.37
N PRO A 143 -1.50 -4.60 11.39
CA PRO A 143 -0.84 -4.22 12.63
C PRO A 143 0.67 -4.06 12.48
N ILE A 144 1.28 -4.78 11.53
CA ILE A 144 2.72 -4.79 11.26
C ILE A 144 2.89 -4.71 9.74
N ALA A 145 3.03 -3.50 9.23
CA ALA A 145 3.13 -3.21 7.81
C ALA A 145 4.46 -3.70 7.22
N ARG A 146 4.38 -4.38 6.08
CA ARG A 146 5.52 -4.90 5.33
C ARG A 146 5.55 -4.30 3.93
N ARG A 147 6.65 -4.47 3.19
CA ARG A 147 6.77 -3.89 1.84
C ARG A 147 5.66 -4.40 0.92
N GLU A 148 5.30 -5.68 1.07
CA GLU A 148 4.21 -6.33 0.34
C GLU A 148 2.84 -5.75 0.63
N ASP A 149 2.62 -5.00 1.72
CA ASP A 149 1.35 -4.32 1.99
C ASP A 149 1.21 -3.01 1.20
N SER A 150 2.25 -2.58 0.48
CA SER A 150 2.13 -1.47 -0.45
C SER A 150 1.20 -1.85 -1.61
N GLY A 151 0.38 -0.91 -2.05
CA GLY A 151 -0.57 -1.13 -3.14
C GLY A 151 -1.69 -0.10 -3.17
N VAL A 152 -2.59 -0.27 -4.12
CA VAL A 152 -3.77 0.58 -4.29
C VAL A 152 -4.98 -0.13 -3.70
N TYR A 153 -5.60 0.49 -2.70
CA TYR A 153 -6.75 -0.06 -1.99
C TYR A 153 -8.05 0.62 -2.43
N SER A 154 -9.11 -0.17 -2.54
CA SER A 154 -10.47 0.31 -2.83
C SER A 154 -11.51 -0.60 -2.17
N CYS A 155 -12.74 -0.11 -2.04
CA CYS A 155 -13.84 -0.84 -1.45
C CYS A 155 -14.99 -0.99 -2.45
N ARG A 156 -15.74 -2.10 -2.36
CA ARG A 156 -17.03 -2.27 -3.05
C ARG A 156 -18.07 -2.80 -2.09
N SER A 157 -19.34 -2.58 -2.41
CA SER A 157 -20.46 -3.17 -1.68
C SER A 157 -21.23 -4.15 -2.55
N ARG A 158 -21.70 -5.24 -1.94
CA ARG A 158 -22.56 -6.25 -2.57
C ARG A 158 -23.89 -6.33 -1.85
N SER A 159 -24.98 -6.31 -2.59
CA SER A 159 -26.30 -6.60 -2.02
C SER A 159 -26.40 -8.06 -1.54
N ARG A 160 -27.36 -8.32 -0.64
CA ARG A 160 -27.70 -9.68 -0.19
C ARG A 160 -28.75 -10.38 -1.08
N SER A 161 -29.11 -9.76 -2.20
CA SER A 161 -30.12 -10.26 -3.15
C SER A 161 -29.52 -11.24 -4.16
N GLU A 162 -30.36 -12.07 -4.80
CA GLU A 162 -29.94 -13.08 -5.79
C GLU A 162 -30.63 -12.89 -7.16
N PRO A 163 -29.92 -12.46 -8.23
CA PRO A 163 -28.46 -12.29 -8.30
C PRO A 163 -27.94 -11.06 -7.53
N PRO A 164 -26.67 -11.08 -7.10
CA PRO A 164 -26.05 -10.00 -6.35
C PRO A 164 -25.78 -8.78 -7.22
N ASN A 165 -26.08 -7.61 -6.66
CA ASN A 165 -25.80 -6.32 -7.27
C ASN A 165 -24.60 -5.65 -6.58
N TRP A 166 -23.61 -5.32 -7.40
CA TRP A 166 -22.39 -4.67 -6.96
C TRP A 166 -22.46 -3.17 -7.15
N SER A 167 -21.96 -2.42 -6.17
CA SER A 167 -21.71 -0.99 -6.37
C SER A 167 -20.53 -0.75 -7.30
N ASP A 168 -20.41 0.49 -7.75
CA ASP A 168 -19.15 1.01 -8.25
C ASP A 168 -18.04 0.89 -7.17
N PRO A 169 -16.76 0.88 -7.57
CA PRO A 169 -15.65 1.03 -6.63
C PRO A 169 -15.72 2.37 -5.87
N SER A 170 -15.17 2.37 -4.66
CA SER A 170 -14.78 3.61 -3.99
C SER A 170 -13.68 4.33 -4.76
N ASP A 171 -13.30 5.51 -4.26
CA ASP A 171 -11.99 6.09 -4.58
C ASP A 171 -10.84 5.12 -4.27
N TYR A 172 -9.69 5.40 -4.85
CA TYR A 172 -8.49 4.59 -4.69
C TYR A 172 -7.52 5.26 -3.71
N MET A 173 -7.04 4.50 -2.73
CA MET A 173 -6.06 4.97 -1.74
C MET A 173 -4.75 4.21 -1.90
N GLN A 174 -3.67 4.93 -2.17
CA GLN A 174 -2.34 4.33 -2.27
C GLN A 174 -1.69 4.24 -0.89
N ILE A 175 -1.30 3.03 -0.50
CA ILE A 175 -0.49 2.78 0.68
C ILE A 175 0.93 2.47 0.22
N VAL A 176 1.91 3.16 0.79
CA VAL A 176 3.33 2.93 0.54
C VAL A 176 4.01 2.61 1.86
N VAL A 177 4.56 1.41 1.97
CA VAL A 177 5.31 0.97 3.13
C VAL A 177 6.80 1.04 2.83
N ALA A 178 7.53 1.83 3.60
CA ALA A 178 8.96 2.04 3.40
C ALA A 178 9.72 2.11 4.71
N GLU A 179 11.04 1.94 4.63
CA GLU A 179 11.93 2.33 5.71
C GLU A 179 11.93 3.85 5.80
N LEU A 180 11.30 4.39 6.85
CA LEU A 180 11.48 5.79 7.16
C LEU A 180 12.88 5.95 7.75
N ARG A 181 13.74 6.65 7.03
CA ARG A 181 15.09 6.97 7.49
C ARG A 181 15.40 8.43 7.17
N TYR A 182 15.95 9.14 8.14
CA TYR A 182 16.36 10.51 7.92
C TYR A 182 17.65 10.58 7.07
N PRO A 183 17.85 11.65 6.28
CA PRO A 183 19.03 11.79 5.43
C PRO A 183 20.31 11.83 6.24
N LYS A 184 21.43 11.35 5.66
CA LYS A 184 22.73 11.32 6.34
C LYS A 184 23.15 12.71 6.88
N PRO A 185 23.66 12.81 8.13
CA PRO A 185 24.27 14.02 8.64
C PRO A 185 25.70 14.20 8.11
N SER A 186 26.21 15.43 8.17
CA SER A 186 27.63 15.73 7.94
C SER A 186 28.40 15.75 9.27
N ILE A 187 29.63 15.24 9.28
CA ILE A 187 30.53 15.27 10.45
C ILE A 187 31.80 16.08 10.11
N SER A 188 32.32 16.82 11.08
CA SER A 188 33.55 17.61 10.91
C SER A 188 34.24 17.87 12.25
N LEU A 189 35.52 18.25 12.21
CA LEU A 189 36.27 18.70 13.39
C LEU A 189 36.35 20.23 13.45
N ARG A 190 36.14 20.79 14.63
CA ARG A 190 36.54 22.16 14.97
C ARG A 190 37.74 22.10 15.91
N LEU A 191 38.88 22.59 15.43
CA LEU A 191 40.12 22.71 16.19
C LEU A 191 40.16 24.05 16.93
N SER A 192 40.53 24.06 18.20
CA SER A 192 40.85 25.28 18.97
C SER A 192 42.35 25.61 18.98
N ALA A 193 43.18 24.58 18.90
CA ALA A 193 44.62 24.55 18.58
C ALA A 193 44.87 23.15 17.99
N GLY A 194 46.02 22.86 17.36
CA GLY A 194 46.28 21.55 16.73
C GLY A 194 45.93 20.35 17.64
N VAL A 195 45.70 19.15 17.06
CA VAL A 195 45.33 17.96 17.84
C VAL A 195 46.54 17.41 18.59
N THR A 196 46.87 18.04 19.71
CA THR A 196 47.98 17.63 20.60
C THR A 196 47.45 16.92 21.83
N LEU A 197 48.30 16.09 22.44
CA LEU A 197 48.01 15.49 23.75
C LEU A 197 47.69 16.57 24.79
N GLY A 198 46.66 16.33 25.61
CA GLY A 198 46.19 17.29 26.61
C GLY A 198 45.38 18.47 26.05
N GLY A 199 45.26 18.59 24.72
CA GLY A 199 44.47 19.61 24.06
C GLY A 199 42.96 19.36 24.12
N ALA A 200 42.21 20.29 23.54
CA ALA A 200 40.77 20.17 23.37
C ALA A 200 40.37 20.20 21.88
N VAL A 201 39.46 19.31 21.49
CA VAL A 201 38.87 19.28 20.15
C VAL A 201 37.35 19.16 20.26
N THR A 202 36.62 19.65 19.26
CA THR A 202 35.16 19.49 19.20
C THR A 202 34.76 18.81 17.89
N ILE A 203 34.05 17.70 17.98
CA ILE A 203 33.45 17.04 16.82
C ILE A 203 32.07 17.66 16.60
N LEU A 204 31.81 18.13 15.38
CA LEU A 204 30.55 18.74 14.96
C LEU A 204 29.78 17.76 14.08
N CYS A 205 28.53 17.49 14.43
CA CYS A 205 27.59 16.74 13.60
C CYS A 205 26.43 17.64 13.19
N ARG A 206 26.13 17.76 11.89
CA ARG A 206 25.05 18.61 11.37
C ARG A 206 24.03 17.78 10.60
N GLY A 207 22.78 17.86 11.02
CA GLY A 207 21.62 17.25 10.36
C GLY A 207 20.81 18.28 9.57
N ARG A 208 19.85 17.79 8.76
CA ARG A 208 18.87 18.65 8.06
C ARG A 208 17.70 19.06 8.95
N HIS A 209 17.39 18.25 9.95
CA HIS A 209 16.24 18.44 10.84
C HIS A 209 16.69 19.03 12.18
N GLN A 210 15.88 19.94 12.72
CA GLN A 210 16.06 20.54 14.05
C GLN A 210 15.39 19.66 15.12
N ASN A 211 15.69 19.92 16.39
CA ASN A 211 15.05 19.25 17.53
C ASN A 211 15.23 17.72 17.58
N MET A 212 16.35 17.22 17.05
CA MET A 212 16.68 15.79 17.00
C MET A 212 17.61 15.39 18.16
N ARG A 213 17.73 14.09 18.42
CA ARG A 213 18.77 13.54 19.32
C ARG A 213 19.96 13.11 18.47
N PHE A 214 21.14 13.67 18.72
CA PHE A 214 22.38 13.33 18.00
C PHE A 214 23.23 12.38 18.84
N LEU A 215 23.87 11.42 18.17
CA LEU A 215 24.73 10.42 18.79
C LEU A 215 26.07 10.37 18.06
N LEU A 216 27.16 10.31 18.82
CA LEU A 216 28.50 10.11 18.29
C LEU A 216 29.01 8.71 18.66
N HIS A 217 29.50 7.98 17.66
CA HIS A 217 30.04 6.63 17.81
C HIS A 217 31.48 6.58 17.29
N LYS A 218 32.36 5.91 18.03
CA LYS A 218 33.72 5.62 17.60
C LYS A 218 33.82 4.16 17.18
N PHE A 219 34.39 3.91 16.02
CA PHE A 219 34.58 2.57 15.50
C PHE A 219 35.38 1.70 16.48
N GLY A 220 34.94 0.46 16.71
CA GLY A 220 35.54 -0.45 17.68
C GLY A 220 35.14 -0.21 19.15
N ASN A 221 34.31 0.80 19.45
CA ASN A 221 33.71 0.99 20.76
C ASN A 221 32.17 0.90 20.64
N PRO A 222 31.52 -0.16 21.18
CA PRO A 222 30.08 -0.38 21.00
C PRO A 222 29.20 0.61 21.76
N ASN A 223 29.76 1.40 22.67
CA ASN A 223 29.00 2.36 23.47
C ASN A 223 28.94 3.73 22.78
N VAL A 224 27.77 4.37 22.84
CA VAL A 224 27.59 5.76 22.45
C VAL A 224 28.53 6.60 23.31
N LEU A 225 29.49 7.29 22.67
CA LEU A 225 30.47 8.09 23.42
C LEU A 225 29.81 9.30 24.07
N GLN A 226 28.81 9.88 23.40
CA GLN A 226 28.08 11.03 23.87
C GLN A 226 26.77 11.19 23.10
N ASP A 227 25.69 11.52 23.78
CA ASP A 227 24.40 11.91 23.19
C ASP A 227 24.01 13.33 23.62
N VAL A 228 23.46 14.09 22.68
CA VAL A 228 23.02 15.47 22.96
C VAL A 228 21.66 15.72 22.32
N VAL A 229 20.75 16.28 23.10
CA VAL A 229 19.46 16.77 22.64
C VAL A 229 19.58 18.27 22.36
N LEU A 230 19.44 18.69 21.10
CA LEU A 230 19.60 20.10 20.74
C LEU A 230 18.37 20.68 20.07
N ALA A 231 18.13 21.96 20.33
CA ALA A 231 17.10 22.74 19.65
C ALA A 231 17.46 23.03 18.19
N GLY A 232 18.76 23.21 17.90
CA GLY A 232 19.27 23.47 16.55
C GLY A 232 19.52 22.20 15.72
N ASN A 233 20.20 22.36 14.58
CA ASN A 233 20.55 21.28 13.65
C ASN A 233 22.03 20.86 13.68
N VAL A 234 22.82 21.43 14.60
CA VAL A 234 24.24 21.11 14.80
C VAL A 234 24.43 20.64 16.22
N ALA A 235 25.11 19.49 16.39
CA ALA A 235 25.56 18.96 17.65
C ALA A 235 27.07 19.05 17.82
N GLU A 236 27.50 19.53 18.98
CA GLU A 236 28.89 19.66 19.36
C GLU A 236 29.25 18.60 20.42
N PHE A 237 30.29 17.83 20.15
CA PHE A 237 30.80 16.78 21.03
C PHE A 237 32.25 17.13 21.43
N PRO A 238 32.44 17.83 22.57
CA PRO A 238 33.75 18.30 22.99
C PRO A 238 34.56 17.20 23.69
N ILE A 239 35.82 17.02 23.27
CA ILE A 239 36.84 16.21 23.94
C ILE A 239 37.83 17.20 24.57
N ARG A 240 37.78 17.36 25.90
CA ARG A 240 38.50 18.44 26.63
C ARG A 240 39.93 18.10 27.03
N ASN A 241 40.30 16.82 27.01
CA ASN A 241 41.63 16.33 27.35
C ASN A 241 41.98 15.16 26.43
N VAL A 242 42.51 15.48 25.24
CA VAL A 242 42.79 14.51 24.20
C VAL A 242 43.91 13.56 24.63
N SER A 243 43.64 12.26 24.56
CA SER A 243 44.55 11.16 24.86
C SER A 243 44.74 10.26 23.63
N ARG A 244 45.79 9.41 23.63
CA ARG A 244 46.00 8.40 22.56
C ARG A 244 44.78 7.50 22.31
N ARG A 245 43.93 7.30 23.32
CA ARG A 245 42.71 6.48 23.22
C ARG A 245 41.59 7.17 22.44
N ASP A 246 41.68 8.47 22.21
CA ASP A 246 40.70 9.23 21.43
C ASP A 246 40.98 9.16 19.93
N ALA A 247 42.19 8.76 19.52
CA ALA A 247 42.48 8.57 18.09
C ALA A 247 41.61 7.46 17.47
N GLY A 248 41.11 7.71 16.25
CA GLY A 248 40.37 6.73 15.46
C GLY A 248 39.20 7.30 14.67
N SER A 249 38.36 6.41 14.15
CA SER A 249 37.26 6.72 13.23
C SER A 249 35.95 7.01 13.95
N TYR A 250 35.34 8.13 13.64
CA TYR A 250 34.07 8.60 14.22
C TYR A 250 32.97 8.67 13.17
N ARG A 251 31.75 8.30 13.57
CA ARG A 251 30.52 8.54 12.81
C ARG A 251 29.46 9.12 13.73
N CYS A 252 28.61 9.97 13.17
CA CYS A 252 27.46 10.49 13.90
C CYS A 252 26.13 10.08 13.23
N TYR A 253 25.10 10.02 14.07
CA TYR A 253 23.72 9.71 13.70
C TYR A 253 22.79 10.71 14.38
N TYR A 254 21.56 10.80 13.91
CA TYR A 254 20.50 11.46 14.66
C TYR A 254 19.18 10.70 14.56
N ARG A 255 18.30 10.91 15.54
CA ARG A 255 16.98 10.29 15.58
C ARG A 255 15.90 11.25 16.05
N SER A 256 14.66 10.96 15.66
CA SER A 256 13.49 11.64 16.22
C SER A 256 13.35 11.34 17.73
N LYS A 257 12.62 12.22 18.41
CA LYS A 257 12.25 12.03 19.83
C LYS A 257 10.99 11.18 20.00
N SER A 258 10.36 10.77 18.90
CA SER A 258 9.18 9.90 18.89
C SER A 258 9.52 8.49 19.38
N ASP A 259 8.48 7.75 19.75
CA ASP A 259 8.56 6.33 20.05
C ASP A 259 7.59 5.56 19.12
N PRO A 260 8.09 4.66 18.26
CA PRO A 260 9.51 4.32 18.05
C PRO A 260 10.31 5.47 17.40
N PRO A 261 11.64 5.54 17.64
CA PRO A 261 12.49 6.54 17.02
C PRO A 261 12.82 6.20 15.57
N VAL A 262 12.69 7.18 14.69
CA VAL A 262 13.16 7.12 13.32
C VAL A 262 14.60 7.60 13.27
N TRP A 263 15.50 6.77 12.75
CA TRP A 263 16.94 7.05 12.71
C TRP A 263 17.38 7.66 11.38
N SER A 264 18.51 8.37 11.39
CA SER A 264 19.20 8.78 10.18
C SER A 264 20.06 7.66 9.60
N GLU A 265 20.51 7.85 8.37
CA GLU A 265 21.72 7.19 7.89
C GLU A 265 22.97 7.66 8.68
N PRO A 266 24.03 6.83 8.77
CA PRO A 266 25.32 7.25 9.31
C PRO A 266 25.93 8.40 8.52
N SER A 267 26.65 9.30 9.20
CA SER A 267 27.58 10.20 8.51
C SER A 267 28.68 9.41 7.80
N ASP A 268 29.38 10.10 6.90
CA ASP A 268 30.70 9.65 6.45
C ASP A 268 31.64 9.50 7.66
N PRO A 269 32.63 8.60 7.63
CA PRO A 269 33.60 8.46 8.71
C PRO A 269 34.55 9.66 8.76
N MET A 270 34.98 10.02 9.97
CA MET A 270 35.92 11.09 10.22
C MET A 270 37.03 10.61 11.16
N GLU A 271 38.28 10.72 10.72
CA GLU A 271 39.45 10.27 11.49
C GLU A 271 39.97 11.37 12.40
N LEU A 272 40.12 11.06 13.69
CA LEU A 272 40.86 11.87 14.64
C LEU A 272 42.29 11.34 14.76
N MET A 273 43.26 12.11 14.28
CA MET A 273 44.69 11.83 14.39
C MET A 273 45.33 12.78 15.41
N ILE A 274 46.21 12.26 16.26
CA ILE A 274 46.90 13.04 17.30
C ILE A 274 48.33 13.28 16.85
N ALA A 275 48.74 14.54 16.75
CA ALA A 275 50.12 14.90 16.45
C ALA A 275 51.00 14.66 17.69
N GLU A 276 52.07 13.89 17.52
CA GLU A 276 53.14 13.84 18.51
C GLU A 276 53.91 15.16 18.43
N GLY A 277 53.86 15.95 19.50
CA GLY A 277 54.69 17.16 19.59
C GLY A 277 56.15 16.74 19.60
N THR A 278 56.92 17.17 18.60
CA THR A 278 58.37 17.17 18.68
C THR A 278 58.79 18.11 19.81
N ASN A 279 59.29 17.54 20.90
CA ASN A 279 60.00 18.31 21.92
C ASN A 279 61.19 19.02 21.22
N PRO A 280 61.35 20.35 21.33
CA PRO A 280 62.48 21.05 20.71
C PRO A 280 63.83 20.77 21.38
N ASP A 281 63.89 19.90 22.39
CA ASP A 281 65.04 19.77 23.29
C ASP A 281 65.44 18.30 23.53
N GLY A 282 65.80 17.61 22.44
CA GLY A 282 66.41 16.28 22.45
C GLY A 282 67.78 16.32 21.77
N PRO A 283 68.82 15.62 22.27
CA PRO A 283 70.16 15.71 21.71
C PRO A 283 70.19 15.18 20.27
N GLN A 284 70.79 15.95 19.36
CA GLN A 284 71.12 15.48 18.01
C GLN A 284 72.12 14.33 18.11
N GLU A 285 71.72 13.14 17.68
CA GLU A 285 72.66 12.08 17.31
C GLU A 285 72.90 12.06 15.78
N PRO A 286 74.13 11.72 15.35
CA PRO A 286 74.66 12.11 14.05
C PRO A 286 74.26 11.17 12.90
N HIS A 287 74.19 11.74 11.71
CA HIS A 287 74.01 11.02 10.44
C HIS A 287 75.10 9.96 10.20
N PRO A 288 74.76 8.75 9.73
CA PRO A 288 75.73 7.85 9.13
C PRO A 288 75.91 8.15 7.61
N PRO A 289 77.08 7.81 7.03
CA PRO A 289 77.46 8.15 5.66
C PRO A 289 76.86 7.16 4.63
N PRO A 290 76.94 7.45 3.31
CA PRO A 290 76.29 6.66 2.29
C PRO A 290 77.11 5.41 1.92
N THR A 291 76.41 4.27 1.76
CA THR A 291 77.00 3.05 1.20
C THR A 291 76.09 2.53 0.07
N GLU A 292 76.69 2.35 -1.11
CA GLU A 292 76.16 1.67 -2.31
C GLU A 292 77.18 0.57 -2.70
N PRO A 293 76.93 -0.35 -3.65
CA PRO A 293 75.79 -1.26 -3.85
C PRO A 293 76.26 -2.73 -4.10
N ALA A 294 75.36 -3.72 -4.03
CA ALA A 294 75.39 -5.05 -4.72
C ALA A 294 74.36 -5.97 -4.05
N GLY A 295 73.55 -6.82 -4.68
CA GLY A 295 73.35 -7.19 -6.09
C GLY A 295 72.26 -8.28 -6.13
N GLU A 296 71.50 -8.29 -7.22
CA GLU A 296 70.71 -9.37 -7.86
C GLU A 296 70.08 -10.51 -7.01
N ALA A 297 68.73 -10.58 -6.99
CA ALA A 297 67.98 -11.83 -7.19
C ALA A 297 66.48 -11.58 -7.53
N ALA A 298 66.06 -12.26 -8.60
CA ALA A 298 64.75 -12.40 -9.26
C ALA A 298 63.43 -12.14 -8.48
N PRO A 299 62.36 -11.72 -9.18
CA PRO A 299 61.04 -11.51 -8.59
C PRO A 299 60.22 -12.82 -8.49
N PRO A 300 59.52 -13.11 -7.37
CA PRO A 300 58.43 -14.06 -7.39
C PRO A 300 57.10 -13.33 -7.67
N ARG A 301 56.61 -13.56 -8.88
CA ARG A 301 55.22 -13.77 -9.28
C ARG A 301 54.13 -13.16 -8.39
N HIS A 302 53.51 -12.10 -8.92
CA HIS A 302 52.14 -11.72 -8.59
C HIS A 302 51.21 -12.93 -8.79
N LEU A 303 50.64 -13.47 -7.72
CA LEU A 303 49.52 -14.40 -7.82
C LEU A 303 48.26 -13.55 -8.04
N ASP A 304 47.67 -13.63 -9.22
CA ASP A 304 46.35 -13.08 -9.54
C ASP A 304 45.27 -13.84 -8.74
N VAL A 305 44.92 -13.33 -7.55
CA VAL A 305 43.84 -13.85 -6.69
C VAL A 305 42.45 -13.37 -7.15
N THR A 306 42.32 -12.90 -8.38
CA THR A 306 41.04 -12.41 -8.94
C THR A 306 40.40 -13.38 -9.94
N HIS A 307 41.17 -14.15 -10.71
CA HIS A 307 40.63 -15.03 -11.74
C HIS A 307 40.04 -16.34 -11.20
N ALA A 308 40.64 -16.93 -10.16
CA ALA A 308 40.15 -18.19 -9.59
C ALA A 308 38.80 -18.04 -8.87
N ASN A 309 38.56 -16.88 -8.24
CA ASN A 309 37.30 -16.59 -7.57
C ASN A 309 36.16 -16.31 -8.58
N ILE A 310 36.47 -15.63 -9.68
CA ILE A 310 35.51 -15.39 -10.77
C ILE A 310 35.17 -16.71 -11.48
N ALA A 311 36.17 -17.55 -11.80
CA ALA A 311 35.94 -18.85 -12.42
C ALA A 311 35.05 -19.75 -11.55
N ARG A 312 35.26 -19.75 -10.22
CA ARG A 312 34.40 -20.50 -9.28
C ARG A 312 32.97 -19.95 -9.20
N LEU A 313 32.79 -18.63 -9.23
CA LEU A 313 31.46 -18.01 -9.27
C LEU A 313 30.71 -18.36 -10.56
N VAL A 314 31.39 -18.29 -11.70
CA VAL A 314 30.82 -18.66 -13.01
C VAL A 314 30.46 -20.14 -13.05
N LEU A 315 31.35 -21.03 -12.59
CA LEU A 315 31.05 -22.47 -12.48
C LEU A 315 29.86 -22.74 -11.56
N SER A 316 29.76 -22.05 -10.42
CA SER A 316 28.63 -22.22 -9.50
C SER A 316 27.29 -21.77 -10.11
N ALA A 317 27.29 -20.65 -10.84
CA ALA A 317 26.10 -20.16 -11.54
C ALA A 317 25.66 -21.12 -12.66
N MET A 318 26.61 -21.67 -13.42
CA MET A 318 26.32 -22.65 -14.48
C MET A 318 25.72 -23.94 -13.93
N VAL A 319 26.24 -24.45 -12.81
CA VAL A 319 25.69 -25.65 -12.15
C VAL A 319 24.27 -25.42 -11.67
N LEU A 320 23.97 -24.27 -11.07
CA LEU A 320 22.62 -23.92 -10.62
C LEU A 320 21.63 -23.79 -11.78
N LEU A 321 22.08 -23.26 -12.92
CA LEU A 321 21.25 -23.12 -14.11
C LEU A 321 20.91 -24.49 -14.71
N VAL A 322 21.89 -25.40 -14.79
CA VAL A 322 21.67 -26.78 -15.24
C VAL A 322 20.73 -27.53 -14.29
N LEU A 323 20.91 -27.40 -12.97
CA LEU A 323 20.00 -28.01 -11.99
C LEU A 323 18.57 -27.46 -12.10
N GLY A 324 18.42 -26.16 -12.34
CA GLY A 324 17.12 -25.54 -12.58
C GLY A 324 16.42 -26.07 -13.82
N LEU A 325 17.18 -26.28 -14.92
CA LEU A 325 16.64 -26.87 -16.16
C LEU A 325 16.24 -28.33 -15.97
N ILE A 326 17.03 -29.13 -15.25
CA ILE A 326 16.70 -30.53 -14.95
C ILE A 326 15.43 -30.62 -14.08
N LEU A 327 15.30 -29.74 -13.07
CA LEU A 327 14.11 -29.69 -12.23
C LEU A 327 12.87 -29.22 -13.01
N ALA A 328 13.03 -28.28 -13.94
CA ALA A 328 11.96 -27.87 -14.82
C ALA A 328 11.53 -29.02 -15.74
N GLU A 329 12.46 -29.72 -16.40
CA GLU A 329 12.13 -30.90 -17.21
C GLU A 329 11.44 -32.00 -16.41
N ALA A 330 11.90 -32.27 -15.19
CA ALA A 330 11.25 -33.23 -14.30
C ALA A 330 9.82 -32.79 -13.96
N TYR A 331 9.61 -31.51 -13.61
CA TYR A 331 8.30 -30.95 -13.29
C TYR A 331 7.31 -31.05 -14.48
N TYR A 332 7.77 -30.72 -15.69
CA TYR A 332 6.96 -30.80 -16.90
C TYR A 332 6.75 -32.23 -17.40
N SER A 333 7.59 -33.19 -17.01
CA SER A 333 7.40 -34.62 -17.33
C SER A 333 6.46 -35.33 -16.35
N LEU A 334 6.13 -34.69 -15.21
CA LEU A 334 5.26 -35.19 -14.15
C LEU A 334 3.87 -34.50 -14.12
N SER A 335 3.64 -33.51 -14.99
CA SER A 335 2.35 -32.82 -15.20
C SER A 335 1.74 -33.18 -16.54
#